data_AF-A0A2D9CLE3-F1
#
_entry.id   AF-A0A2D9CLE3-F1
#
_cell.length_a   1.000
_cell.length_b   1.000
_cell.length_c   1.000
_cell.angle_alpha   90.00
_cell.angle_beta   90.00
_cell.angle_gamma   90.00
#
_symmetry.space_group_name_H-M   'P 1'
#
loop_
_entity.id
_entity.type
_entity.pdbx_description
1 polymer ?
#
loop_
_entity_poly.entity_id
_entity_poly.type
_entity_poly.pdbx_seq_one_letter_code
_entity_poly.pdbx_strand_id
1 'polypeptide(L)'
;MSKPLNTQTSMTESILLQLPLRVALGGLFMYAAYNKIPAIQSFAEAIKGFGVLDSETHPELIIIAAFVIPWFELLAGLMLVLGLRARSAALGIGLLLIMFIAGLLHVIFSDVDADCSCFGDANMVCGSSVGWCQVIRNLIMLIPAAYLIWRGPGRVALDQLCGKPDQNPPAPPSNTPPTIQYDDSAPRTVDHDAARA
;
A
#
# COMPACT_ATOMS: atom_id res chain seq x y z
N MET A 1 -14.15 -42.43 3.07
CA MET A 1 -13.13 -41.80 2.20
C MET A 1 -13.71 -40.52 1.62
N SER A 2 -13.82 -39.49 2.45
CA SER A 2 -14.39 -38.17 2.11
C SER A 2 -13.25 -37.26 1.71
N LYS A 3 -13.26 -36.87 0.45
CA LYS A 3 -12.24 -36.01 -0.19
C LYS A 3 -12.38 -34.58 0.36
N PRO A 4 -11.35 -33.96 0.97
CA PRO A 4 -11.40 -32.56 1.37
C PRO A 4 -11.08 -31.70 0.15
N LEU A 5 -12.06 -31.42 -0.71
CA LEU A 5 -11.87 -30.65 -1.95
C LEU A 5 -12.30 -29.18 -1.86
N ASN A 6 -12.89 -28.71 -0.74
CA ASN A 6 -13.56 -27.41 -0.74
C ASN A 6 -12.73 -26.23 -0.19
N THR A 7 -11.58 -26.49 0.44
CA THR A 7 -10.75 -25.40 1.01
C THR A 7 -9.77 -24.82 -0.02
N GLN A 8 -9.34 -25.60 -1.02
CA GLN A 8 -8.40 -25.12 -2.03
C GLN A 8 -9.04 -24.17 -3.05
N THR A 9 -10.28 -24.43 -3.46
CA THR A 9 -11.02 -23.60 -4.44
C THR A 9 -11.28 -22.18 -3.95
N SER A 10 -11.67 -22.01 -2.67
CA SER A 10 -11.89 -20.68 -2.08
C SER A 10 -10.59 -19.85 -1.99
N MET A 11 -9.45 -20.51 -1.77
CA MET A 11 -8.15 -19.84 -1.69
C MET A 11 -7.63 -19.40 -3.06
N THR A 12 -7.83 -20.17 -4.13
CA THR A 12 -7.43 -19.76 -5.48
C THR A 12 -8.33 -18.67 -6.06
N GLU A 13 -9.63 -18.70 -5.81
CA GLU A 13 -10.55 -17.66 -6.31
C GLU A 13 -10.24 -16.28 -5.73
N SER A 14 -9.87 -16.22 -4.45
CA SER A 14 -9.51 -14.96 -3.81
C SER A 14 -8.20 -14.37 -4.34
N ILE A 15 -7.24 -15.23 -4.68
CA ILE A 15 -5.96 -14.85 -5.29
C ILE A 15 -6.17 -14.39 -6.74
N LEU A 16 -6.94 -15.17 -7.51
CA LEU A 16 -7.20 -14.91 -8.92
C LEU A 16 -7.97 -13.60 -9.13
N LEU A 17 -8.80 -13.18 -8.17
CA LEU A 17 -9.51 -11.90 -8.27
C LEU A 17 -8.65 -10.71 -7.80
N GLN A 18 -7.85 -10.87 -6.74
CA GLN A 18 -7.12 -9.73 -6.16
C GLN A 18 -5.87 -9.35 -6.94
N LEU A 19 -5.13 -10.33 -7.47
CA LEU A 19 -3.90 -10.08 -8.22
C LEU A 19 -4.14 -9.19 -9.46
N PRO A 20 -5.07 -9.53 -10.39
CA PRO A 20 -5.30 -8.69 -11.56
C PRO A 20 -5.82 -7.31 -11.17
N LEU A 21 -6.61 -7.21 -10.10
CA LEU A 21 -7.12 -5.93 -9.62
C LEU A 21 -6.01 -5.00 -9.13
N ARG A 22 -5.02 -5.55 -8.40
CA ARG A 22 -3.84 -4.80 -7.95
C ARG A 22 -2.95 -4.39 -9.11
N VAL A 23 -2.67 -5.33 -10.02
CA VAL A 23 -1.82 -5.08 -11.19
C VAL A 23 -2.45 -4.05 -12.11
N ALA A 24 -3.74 -4.19 -12.40
CA ALA A 24 -4.47 -3.25 -13.26
C ALA A 24 -4.56 -1.86 -12.62
N LEU A 25 -5.01 -1.77 -11.36
CA LEU A 25 -5.17 -0.47 -10.69
C LEU A 25 -3.81 0.20 -10.44
N GLY A 26 -2.83 -0.54 -9.94
CA GLY A 26 -1.49 -0.01 -9.69
C GLY A 26 -0.76 0.35 -10.99
N GLY A 27 -0.88 -0.46 -12.04
CA GLY A 27 -0.34 -0.18 -13.37
C GLY A 27 -0.93 1.09 -13.99
N LEU A 28 -2.24 1.29 -13.84
CA LEU A 28 -2.94 2.47 -14.34
C LEU A 28 -2.46 3.75 -13.65
N PHE A 29 -2.24 3.71 -12.33
CA PHE A 29 -1.72 4.84 -11.57
C PHE A 29 -0.25 5.14 -11.89
N MET A 30 0.57 4.10 -12.10
CA MET A 30 1.95 4.29 -12.58
C MET A 30 1.98 4.91 -13.98
N TYR A 31 1.08 4.48 -14.87
CA TYR A 31 0.94 5.09 -16.20
C TYR A 31 0.47 6.55 -16.12
N ALA A 32 -0.49 6.86 -15.24
CA ALA A 32 -0.93 8.23 -15.00
C ALA A 32 0.22 9.12 -14.49
N ALA A 33 1.01 8.63 -13.53
CA ALA A 33 2.18 9.34 -13.02
C ALA A 33 3.23 9.57 -14.10
N TYR A 34 3.50 8.55 -14.93
CA TYR A 34 4.45 8.65 -16.05
C TYR A 34 4.08 9.76 -17.03
N ASN A 35 2.80 9.99 -17.28
CA ASN A 35 2.35 11.08 -18.15
C ASN A 35 2.41 12.46 -17.48
N LYS A 36 2.30 12.53 -16.14
CA LYS A 36 2.33 13.80 -15.39
C LYS A 36 3.74 14.31 -15.09
N ILE A 37 4.70 13.44 -14.81
CA ILE A 37 6.07 13.82 -14.41
C ILE A 37 6.80 14.66 -15.48
N PRO A 38 6.72 14.36 -16.79
CA PRO A 38 7.35 15.18 -17.82
C PRO A 38 6.64 16.53 -18.03
N ALA A 39 5.35 16.61 -17.71
CA ALA A 39 4.50 17.75 -17.98
C ALA A 39 3.93 18.36 -16.69
N ILE A 40 4.78 18.55 -15.68
CA ILE A 40 4.37 19.10 -14.36
C ILE A 40 3.69 20.47 -14.53
N GLN A 41 4.14 21.30 -15.47
CA GLN A 41 3.57 22.61 -15.73
C GLN A 41 2.11 22.53 -16.18
N SER A 42 1.78 21.65 -17.14
CA SER A 42 0.39 21.49 -17.61
C SER A 42 -0.49 20.87 -16.53
N PHE A 43 0.07 19.98 -15.69
CA PHE A 43 -0.64 19.43 -14.55
C PHE A 43 -0.93 20.49 -13.48
N ALA A 44 0.00 21.40 -13.20
CA ALA A 44 -0.21 22.53 -12.31
C ALA A 44 -1.31 23.47 -12.83
N GLU A 45 -1.35 23.73 -14.13
CA GLU A 45 -2.42 24.49 -14.78
C GLU A 45 -3.78 23.79 -14.67
N ALA A 46 -3.82 22.47 -14.82
CA ALA A 46 -5.04 21.69 -14.59
C ALA A 46 -5.53 21.79 -13.13
N ILE A 47 -4.61 21.77 -12.15
CA ILE A 47 -4.96 21.96 -10.73
C ILE A 47 -5.52 23.37 -10.49
N LYS A 48 -4.93 24.41 -11.12
CA LYS A 48 -5.48 25.78 -11.06
C LYS A 48 -6.88 25.84 -11.64
N GLY A 49 -7.11 25.17 -12.77
CA GLY A 49 -8.41 25.11 -13.44
C GLY A 49 -9.51 24.49 -12.59
N PHE A 50 -9.17 23.67 -11.58
CA PHE A 50 -10.17 23.14 -10.65
C PHE A 50 -10.75 24.20 -9.70
N GLY A 51 -10.07 25.33 -9.48
CA GLY A 51 -10.55 26.40 -8.62
C GLY A 51 -10.71 26.03 -7.13
N VAL A 52 -10.25 24.84 -6.72
CA VAL A 52 -10.33 24.36 -5.32
C VAL A 52 -9.31 25.06 -4.44
N LEU A 53 -8.15 25.39 -5.00
CA LEU A 53 -7.10 26.16 -4.36
C LEU A 53 -7.10 27.55 -4.99
N ASP A 54 -7.23 28.59 -4.16
CA ASP A 54 -7.13 29.96 -4.62
C ASP A 54 -5.69 30.24 -5.08
N SER A 55 -5.54 30.48 -6.38
CA SER A 55 -4.24 30.74 -7.01
C SER A 55 -3.60 32.04 -6.54
N GLU A 56 -4.41 33.00 -6.07
CA GLU A 56 -3.93 34.30 -5.58
C GLU A 56 -3.44 34.20 -4.14
N THR A 57 -4.16 33.45 -3.31
CA THR A 57 -3.86 33.33 -1.88
C THR A 57 -2.74 32.30 -1.61
N HIS A 58 -2.68 31.21 -2.39
CA HIS A 58 -1.80 30.06 -2.12
C HIS A 58 -1.18 29.41 -3.38
N PRO A 59 -0.39 30.14 -4.19
CA PRO A 59 0.23 29.60 -5.40
C PRO A 59 1.22 28.47 -5.14
N GLU A 60 1.90 28.48 -3.99
CA GLU A 60 2.86 27.44 -3.60
C GLU A 60 2.21 26.07 -3.41
N LEU A 61 0.97 26.00 -2.89
CA LEU A 61 0.28 24.72 -2.68
C LEU A 61 -0.01 24.01 -4.00
N ILE A 62 -0.31 24.76 -5.05
CA ILE A 62 -0.55 24.21 -6.39
C ILE A 62 0.72 23.56 -6.94
N ILE A 63 1.87 24.24 -6.80
CA ILE A 63 3.16 23.74 -7.28
C ILE A 63 3.57 22.49 -6.48
N ILE A 64 3.39 22.52 -5.16
CA ILE A 64 3.66 21.37 -4.30
C ILE A 64 2.77 20.19 -4.69
N ALA A 65 1.46 20.41 -4.87
CA ALA A 65 0.53 19.37 -5.29
C ALA A 65 0.91 18.80 -6.67
N ALA A 66 1.25 19.66 -7.63
CA ALA A 66 1.65 19.27 -8.98
C ALA A 66 2.90 18.38 -8.99
N PHE A 67 3.82 18.57 -8.03
CA PHE A 67 5.00 17.74 -7.87
C PHE A 67 4.71 16.47 -7.06
N VAL A 68 4.09 16.61 -5.89
CA VAL A 68 3.92 15.51 -4.91
C VAL A 68 2.93 14.46 -5.40
N ILE A 69 1.83 14.86 -6.04
CA ILE A 69 0.77 13.92 -6.46
C ILE A 69 1.31 12.87 -7.45
N PRO A 70 1.99 13.23 -8.57
CA PRO A 70 2.52 12.24 -9.50
C PRO A 70 3.51 11.25 -8.86
N TRP A 71 4.39 11.73 -7.98
CA TRP A 71 5.29 10.82 -7.25
C TRP A 71 4.52 9.90 -6.33
N PHE A 72 3.54 10.41 -5.58
CA PHE A 72 2.71 9.59 -4.72
C PHE A 72 1.91 8.54 -5.50
N GLU A 73 1.37 8.89 -6.67
CA GLU A 73 0.70 7.95 -7.59
C GLU A 73 1.65 6.83 -8.04
N LEU A 74 2.88 7.17 -8.41
CA LEU A 74 3.90 6.21 -8.84
C LEU A 74 4.29 5.26 -7.71
N LEU A 75 4.60 5.80 -6.53
CA LEU A 75 4.99 5.01 -5.35
C LEU A 75 3.85 4.11 -4.88
N ALA A 76 2.63 4.63 -4.75
CA ALA A 76 1.47 3.85 -4.32
C ALA A 76 1.11 2.78 -5.37
N GLY A 77 1.18 3.12 -6.66
CA GLY A 77 0.98 2.17 -7.76
C GLY A 77 2.00 1.03 -7.72
N LEU A 78 3.29 1.36 -7.56
CA LEU A 78 4.37 0.37 -7.46
C LEU A 78 4.20 -0.55 -6.25
N MET A 79 3.93 0.02 -5.07
CA MET A 79 3.66 -0.75 -3.85
C MET A 79 2.46 -1.67 -4.01
N LEU A 80 1.40 -1.22 -4.70
CA LEU A 80 0.22 -2.04 -4.94
C LEU A 80 0.51 -3.21 -5.89
N VAL A 81 1.28 -2.99 -6.95
CA VAL A 81 1.68 -4.04 -7.91
C VAL A 81 2.62 -5.05 -7.28
N LEU A 82 3.62 -4.59 -6.53
CA LEU A 82 4.52 -5.46 -5.77
C LEU A 82 3.80 -6.17 -4.61
N GLY A 83 2.61 -5.71 -4.23
CA GLY A 83 1.90 -6.23 -3.07
C GLY A 83 2.60 -5.92 -1.74
N LEU A 84 3.39 -4.85 -1.70
CA LEU A 84 4.03 -4.34 -0.49
C LEU A 84 3.10 -3.33 0.18
N ARG A 85 2.75 -3.59 1.45
CA ARG A 85 1.73 -2.87 2.24
C ARG A 85 0.49 -2.58 1.41
N ALA A 86 -0.02 -3.60 0.71
CA ALA A 86 -1.04 -3.46 -0.34
C ALA A 86 -2.30 -2.72 0.14
N ARG A 87 -2.67 -2.89 1.41
CA ARG A 87 -3.81 -2.17 2.01
C ARG A 87 -3.54 -0.67 2.12
N SER A 88 -2.34 -0.27 2.53
CA SER A 88 -1.97 1.16 2.63
C SER A 88 -1.81 1.80 1.26
N ALA A 89 -1.25 1.08 0.28
CA ALA A 89 -1.15 1.54 -1.09
C ALA A 89 -2.54 1.75 -1.72
N ALA A 90 -3.47 0.80 -1.52
CA ALA A 90 -4.86 0.93 -1.97
C ALA A 90 -5.60 2.09 -1.27
N LEU A 91 -5.34 2.34 0.02
CA LEU A 91 -5.85 3.53 0.72
C LEU A 91 -5.33 4.82 0.10
N GLY A 92 -4.02 4.91 -0.18
CA GLY A 92 -3.43 6.07 -0.84
C GLY A 92 -4.05 6.37 -2.20
N ILE A 93 -4.18 5.34 -3.05
CA ILE A 93 -4.85 5.45 -4.35
C ILE A 93 -6.32 5.84 -4.20
N GLY A 94 -7.04 5.25 -3.24
CA GLY A 94 -8.44 5.59 -2.98
C GLY A 94 -8.63 7.04 -2.54
N LEU A 95 -7.75 7.56 -1.69
CA LEU A 95 -7.78 8.97 -1.26
C LEU A 95 -7.51 9.92 -2.43
N LEU A 96 -6.53 9.61 -3.29
CA LEU A 96 -6.28 10.39 -4.49
C LEU A 96 -7.50 10.40 -5.42
N LEU A 97 -8.14 9.24 -5.66
CA LEU A 97 -9.35 9.16 -6.48
C LEU A 97 -10.48 10.03 -5.91
N ILE A 98 -10.70 9.99 -4.60
CA ILE A 98 -11.71 10.82 -3.94
C ILE A 98 -11.38 12.31 -4.11
N MET A 99 -10.13 12.70 -3.94
CA MET A 99 -9.67 14.08 -4.15
C MET A 99 -9.93 14.53 -5.60
N PHE A 100 -9.59 13.71 -6.59
CA PHE A 100 -9.84 14.03 -8.00
C PHE A 100 -11.34 14.12 -8.32
N ILE A 101 -12.16 13.21 -7.78
CA ILE A 101 -13.62 13.27 -7.93
C ILE A 101 -14.17 14.57 -7.35
N ALA A 102 -13.71 14.97 -6.16
CA ALA A 102 -14.14 16.23 -5.54
C ALA A 102 -13.77 17.45 -6.40
N GLY A 103 -12.55 17.49 -6.95
CA GLY A 103 -12.12 18.56 -7.86
C GLY A 103 -12.96 18.62 -9.15
N LEU A 104 -13.26 17.46 -9.77
CA LEU A 104 -14.10 17.39 -10.96
C LEU A 104 -15.53 17.87 -10.67
N LEU A 105 -16.11 17.44 -9.55
CA LEU A 105 -17.44 17.89 -9.13
C LEU A 105 -17.46 19.40 -8.88
N HIS A 106 -16.41 19.95 -8.25
CA HIS A 106 -16.30 21.39 -8.02
C HIS A 106 -16.37 22.18 -9.33
N VAL A 107 -15.62 21.77 -10.36
CA VAL A 107 -15.67 22.41 -11.68
C VAL A 107 -17.06 22.33 -12.30
N ILE A 108 -17.66 21.13 -12.30
CA ILE A 108 -18.98 20.90 -12.89
C ILE A 108 -20.05 21.78 -12.22
N PHE A 109 -19.99 21.96 -10.90
CA PHE A 109 -20.93 22.82 -10.17
C PHE A 109 -20.62 24.31 -10.27
N SER A 110 -19.39 24.68 -10.64
CA SER A 110 -18.97 26.08 -10.77
C SER A 110 -19.19 26.62 -12.20
N ASP A 111 -19.67 25.80 -13.13
CA ASP A 111 -19.84 26.14 -14.57
C ASP A 111 -18.57 26.76 -15.19
N VAL A 112 -17.40 26.37 -14.69
CA VAL A 112 -16.10 26.81 -15.25
C VAL A 112 -15.72 25.86 -16.36
N ASP A 113 -15.52 26.39 -17.57
CA ASP A 113 -14.93 25.65 -18.68
C ASP A 113 -13.44 25.39 -18.39
N ALA A 114 -13.16 24.29 -17.70
CA ALA A 114 -11.81 23.81 -17.46
C ALA A 114 -11.49 22.62 -18.37
N ASP A 115 -10.34 22.69 -19.03
CA ASP A 115 -9.80 21.55 -19.78
C ASP A 115 -9.13 20.55 -18.83
N CYS A 116 -9.53 19.29 -18.91
CA CYS A 116 -9.01 18.22 -18.06
C CYS A 116 -7.69 17.67 -18.63
N SER A 117 -6.60 18.41 -18.48
CA SER A 117 -5.24 17.89 -18.79
C SER A 117 -4.69 16.95 -17.70
N CYS A 118 -5.49 16.66 -16.67
CA CYS A 118 -5.09 15.87 -15.50
C CYS A 118 -4.70 14.41 -15.79
N PHE A 119 -5.00 13.87 -16.97
CA PHE A 119 -4.54 12.54 -17.40
C PHE A 119 -3.57 12.59 -18.60
N GLY A 120 -3.12 13.78 -19.01
CA GLY A 120 -2.40 13.97 -20.28
C GLY A 120 -3.25 13.54 -21.49
N ASP A 121 -2.60 13.06 -22.56
CA ASP A 121 -3.26 12.47 -23.74
C ASP A 121 -3.99 11.14 -23.45
N ALA A 122 -3.98 10.65 -22.21
CA ALA A 122 -4.72 9.45 -21.81
C ALA A 122 -6.24 9.70 -21.66
N ASN A 123 -6.82 10.48 -22.57
CA ASN A 123 -8.25 10.58 -22.85
C ASN A 123 -8.77 9.31 -23.55
N MET A 124 -8.33 8.13 -23.11
CA MET A 124 -8.61 6.84 -23.76
C MET A 124 -10.11 6.49 -23.81
N VAL A 125 -10.93 7.13 -22.97
CA VAL A 125 -12.37 6.81 -22.82
C VAL A 125 -13.26 8.06 -22.74
N CYS A 126 -12.76 9.17 -22.21
CA CYS A 126 -13.51 10.41 -22.03
C CYS A 126 -12.85 11.53 -22.83
N GLY A 127 -13.62 12.51 -23.30
CA GLY A 127 -13.12 13.70 -23.98
C GLY A 127 -12.24 14.60 -23.08
N SER A 128 -11.63 15.61 -23.68
CA SER A 128 -10.70 16.55 -23.04
C SER A 128 -11.35 17.52 -22.05
N SER A 129 -12.64 17.83 -22.23
CA SER A 129 -13.38 18.75 -21.34
C SER A 129 -13.83 18.06 -20.05
N VAL A 130 -13.74 18.76 -18.91
CA VAL A 130 -14.24 18.26 -17.61
C VAL A 130 -15.75 18.05 -17.65
N GLY A 131 -16.21 16.86 -17.27
CA GLY A 131 -17.63 16.52 -17.22
C GLY A 131 -17.91 15.21 -16.47
N TRP A 132 -19.15 14.73 -16.60
CA TRP A 132 -19.62 13.55 -15.87
C TRP A 132 -18.89 12.25 -16.25
N CYS A 133 -18.31 12.17 -17.45
CA CYS A 133 -17.54 11.00 -17.88
C CYS A 133 -16.32 10.77 -16.99
N GLN A 134 -15.55 11.82 -16.67
CA GLN A 134 -14.37 11.67 -15.81
C GLN A 134 -14.76 11.31 -14.38
N VAL A 135 -15.89 11.82 -13.87
CA VAL A 135 -16.41 11.45 -12.54
C VAL A 135 -16.74 9.96 -12.50
N ILE A 136 -17.50 9.46 -13.48
CA ILE A 136 -17.88 8.04 -13.58
C ILE A 136 -16.63 7.16 -13.70
N ARG A 137 -15.66 7.57 -14.54
CA ARG A 137 -14.40 6.84 -14.71
C ARG A 137 -13.65 6.69 -13.39
N ASN A 138 -13.50 7.77 -12.62
CA ASN A 138 -12.84 7.73 -11.32
C ASN A 138 -13.64 6.90 -10.28
N LEU A 139 -14.97 6.96 -10.31
CA LEU A 139 -15.82 6.10 -9.48
C LEU A 139 -15.63 4.62 -9.79
N ILE A 140 -15.55 4.25 -11.08
CA ILE A 140 -15.27 2.88 -11.50
C ILE A 140 -13.90 2.41 -10.98
N MET A 141 -12.89 3.28 -11.01
CA MET A 141 -11.56 2.97 -10.45
C MET A 141 -11.56 2.92 -8.91
N LEU A 142 -12.50 3.60 -8.24
CA LEU A 142 -12.61 3.60 -6.79
C LEU A 142 -13.16 2.27 -6.24
N ILE A 143 -14.01 1.58 -6.99
CA ILE A 143 -14.58 0.26 -6.63
C ILE A 143 -13.48 -0.77 -6.32
N PRO A 144 -12.50 -1.04 -7.21
CA PRO A 144 -11.44 -2.00 -6.92
C PRO A 144 -10.53 -1.54 -5.77
N ALA A 145 -10.28 -0.25 -5.62
CA ALA A 145 -9.54 0.29 -4.47
C ALA A 145 -10.26 -0.04 -3.16
N ALA A 146 -11.57 0.27 -3.07
CA ALA A 146 -12.40 -0.03 -1.91
C ALA A 146 -12.48 -1.53 -1.61
N TYR A 147 -12.60 -2.36 -2.65
CA TYR A 147 -12.60 -3.81 -2.51
C TYR A 147 -11.28 -4.34 -1.90
N LEU A 148 -10.13 -3.84 -2.38
CA LEU A 148 -8.81 -4.21 -1.86
C LEU A 148 -8.59 -3.75 -0.41
N ILE A 149 -9.14 -2.59 -0.04
CA ILE A 149 -9.12 -2.07 1.34
C ILE A 149 -9.95 -2.96 2.27
N TRP A 150 -11.16 -3.36 1.84
CA TRP A 150 -12.09 -4.14 2.66
C TRP A 150 -11.61 -5.58 2.88
N ARG A 151 -11.11 -6.26 1.85
CA ARG A 151 -10.60 -7.64 1.99
C ARG A 151 -9.25 -7.76 2.70
N GLY A 152 -8.50 -6.66 2.83
CA GLY A 152 -7.16 -6.65 3.46
C GLY A 152 -6.04 -7.17 2.55
N PRO A 153 -4.78 -7.18 3.05
CA PRO A 153 -3.61 -7.64 2.28
C PRO A 153 -3.72 -9.16 2.07
N GLY A 154 -4.42 -9.57 1.01
CA GLY A 154 -4.57 -10.98 0.69
C GLY A 154 -3.22 -11.68 0.50
N ARG A 155 -3.25 -13.02 0.62
CA ARG A 155 -2.10 -13.90 0.92
C ARG A 155 -0.92 -13.89 -0.08
N VAL A 156 -1.05 -13.16 -1.18
CA VAL A 156 0.00 -12.96 -2.20
C VAL A 156 0.75 -11.63 -2.02
N ALA A 157 0.39 -10.83 -1.00
CA ALA A 157 1.17 -9.66 -0.62
C ALA A 157 2.52 -10.12 -0.04
N LEU A 158 3.63 -9.54 -0.53
CA LEU A 158 4.99 -9.69 0.03
C LEU A 158 5.01 -9.39 1.55
N ASP A 159 4.01 -8.64 2.04
CA ASP A 159 3.71 -8.43 3.46
C ASP A 159 3.72 -9.69 4.31
N GLN A 160 3.36 -10.86 3.76
CA GLN A 160 3.35 -12.13 4.51
C GLN A 160 4.74 -12.74 4.70
N LEU A 161 5.67 -12.47 3.80
CA LEU A 161 7.04 -12.97 3.89
C LEU A 161 7.85 -12.15 4.92
N CYS A 162 7.67 -10.83 4.96
CA CYS A 162 8.37 -9.97 5.92
C CYS A 162 7.71 -9.92 7.31
N GLY A 163 6.42 -10.27 7.42
CA GLY A 163 5.64 -10.10 8.65
C GLY A 163 5.55 -11.32 9.57
N LYS A 164 6.34 -12.37 9.37
CA LYS A 164 6.32 -13.56 10.25
C LYS A 164 7.31 -13.32 11.41
N PRO A 165 6.84 -12.97 12.64
CA PRO A 165 7.73 -12.98 13.80
C PRO A 165 8.07 -14.44 14.09
N ASP A 166 9.28 -14.70 14.56
CA ASP A 166 9.73 -16.03 14.95
C ASP A 166 8.66 -16.72 15.81
N GLN A 167 8.05 -17.79 15.28
CA GLN A 167 6.99 -18.52 15.97
C GLN A 167 7.52 -19.36 17.14
N ASN A 168 8.80 -19.22 17.49
CA ASN A 168 9.32 -19.71 18.76
C ASN A 168 9.18 -18.59 19.78
N PRO A 169 8.19 -18.64 20.70
CA PRO A 169 8.27 -17.84 21.90
C PRO A 169 9.65 -18.08 22.55
N PRO A 170 10.33 -17.04 23.08
CA PRO A 170 11.56 -17.25 23.83
C PRO A 170 11.29 -18.33 24.88
N ALA A 171 12.15 -19.34 24.92
CA ALA A 171 11.99 -20.48 25.83
C ALA A 171 11.72 -19.94 27.25
N PRO A 172 10.75 -20.51 27.98
CA PRO A 172 10.48 -20.06 29.34
C PRO A 172 11.78 -20.10 30.15
N PRO A 173 12.04 -19.11 31.03
CA PRO A 173 13.24 -19.11 31.86
C PRO A 173 13.32 -20.46 32.57
N SER A 174 14.42 -21.18 32.36
CA SER A 174 14.67 -22.45 33.01
C SER A 174 14.86 -22.18 34.50
N ASN A 175 13.78 -22.29 35.27
CA ASN A 175 13.81 -22.21 36.73
C ASN A 175 14.47 -23.45 37.36
N THR A 176 15.21 -24.23 36.59
CA THR A 176 16.01 -25.35 37.06
C THR A 176 17.34 -24.78 37.52
N PRO A 177 17.64 -24.77 38.83
CA PRO A 177 19.00 -24.51 39.29
C PRO A 177 19.94 -25.46 38.55
N PRO A 178 21.16 -25.02 38.18
CA PRO A 178 22.12 -25.91 37.55
C PRO A 178 22.31 -27.13 38.45
N THR A 179 21.92 -28.30 37.96
CA THR A 179 22.15 -29.56 38.64
C THR A 179 23.67 -29.72 38.75
N ILE A 180 24.22 -29.44 39.93
CA ILE A 180 25.60 -29.79 40.24
C ILE A 180 25.66 -31.32 40.16
N GLN A 181 26.17 -31.84 39.04
CA GLN A 181 26.57 -33.25 38.98
C GLN A 181 27.73 -33.42 39.96
N TYR A 182 27.47 -34.08 41.08
CA TYR A 182 28.51 -34.49 42.01
C TYR A 182 29.26 -35.66 41.35
N ASP A 183 30.51 -35.42 40.97
CA ASP A 183 31.40 -36.46 40.46
C ASP A 183 31.90 -37.31 41.64
N ASP A 184 31.21 -38.42 41.91
CA ASP A 184 31.60 -39.42 42.90
C ASP A 184 32.91 -40.16 42.55
N SER A 185 33.47 -39.92 41.36
CA SER A 185 34.72 -40.55 40.88
C SER A 185 35.97 -39.87 41.42
N ALA A 186 35.86 -38.73 42.09
CA ALA A 186 37.01 -38.00 42.63
C ALA A 186 37.60 -38.74 43.85
N PRO A 187 38.89 -39.15 43.83
CA PRO A 187 39.51 -39.83 44.95
C PRO A 187 39.60 -38.91 46.17
N ARG A 188 39.03 -39.36 47.29
CA ARG A 188 39.00 -38.65 48.56
C ARG A 188 40.35 -38.80 49.26
N THR A 189 41.33 -37.97 48.92
CA THR A 189 42.61 -37.91 49.67
C THR A 189 42.38 -37.14 50.96
N VAL A 190 42.15 -37.86 52.05
CA VAL A 190 42.17 -37.31 53.41
C VAL A 190 43.63 -37.27 53.84
N ASP A 191 44.27 -36.10 53.72
CA ASP A 191 45.58 -35.87 54.34
C ASP A 191 45.42 -35.85 55.86
N HIS A 192 46.03 -36.84 56.53
CA HIS A 192 45.95 -37.02 57.98
C HIS A 192 47.15 -36.45 58.76
N ASP A 193 48.07 -35.73 58.11
CA ASP A 193 49.38 -35.40 58.70
C ASP A 193 49.63 -33.90 58.95
N ALA A 194 48.76 -33.23 59.70
CA ALA A 194 48.99 -31.82 60.09
C ALA A 194 48.59 -31.46 61.54
N ALA A 195 48.68 -32.41 62.49
CA ALA A 195 48.46 -32.12 63.91
C ALA A 195 49.45 -32.85 64.81
N ARG A 196 50.75 -32.60 64.62
CA ARG A 196 51.77 -32.89 65.63
C ARG A 196 53.00 -31.97 65.44
N ALA A 197 52.93 -30.78 66.03
CA ALA A 197 54.06 -29.95 66.42
C ALA A 197 53.60 -28.96 67.49
#